data_AF-A0A1B6NRI3-F1
#
_entry.id   AF-A0A1B6NRI3-F1
#
_cell.length_a   1.000
_cell.length_b   1.000
_cell.length_c   1.000
_cell.angle_alpha   90.00
_cell.angle_beta   90.00
_cell.angle_gamma   90.00
#
_symmetry.space_group_name_H-M   'P 1'
#
loop_
_entity.id
_entity.type
_entity.pdbx_description
1 polymer ?
#
loop_
_entity_poly.entity_id
_entity_poly.type
_entity_poly.pdbx_seq_one_letter_code
_entity_poly.pdbx_strand_id
1 'polypeptide(L)'
;MRRQAGIGLDTLDYNQTAICCAIQTEKPHQATARQAMLPTGTLALLPLADITDDDKANPQHWQSIVWTLPRNQALALIEEDDRFIADKLAAASHYELGAIKQIESIASFPLAAQQAKNYVADNLVLIGDAAHGVHPLAGQGLNLGMLDVKVLCEQLMHDFTRSGGTLWGSNQTLRHYERSRRPHNSLMMHSFSALNWLFAGSLAQTRPMQQLRSEGMYRVGKIKPLMRLFAKQASGV
;
A
#
# COMPACT_ATOMS: atom_id res chain seq x y z
N MET A 1 6.23 -11.44 20.25
CA MET A 1 5.85 -12.73 19.65
C MET A 1 6.79 -13.19 18.54
N ARG A 2 6.72 -12.70 17.28
CA ARG A 2 7.60 -13.19 16.19
C ARG A 2 9.09 -13.25 16.53
N ARG A 3 9.65 -12.15 17.05
CA ARG A 3 11.07 -12.07 17.47
C ARG A 3 11.40 -13.08 18.59
N GLN A 4 10.49 -13.27 19.54
CA GLN A 4 10.66 -14.21 20.65
C GLN A 4 10.62 -15.67 20.17
N ALA A 5 9.87 -15.97 19.11
CA ALA A 5 9.84 -17.28 18.47
C ALA A 5 11.02 -17.55 17.53
N GLY A 6 12.00 -16.64 17.43
CA GLY A 6 13.18 -16.80 16.57
C GLY A 6 12.88 -16.72 15.06
N ILE A 7 11.69 -16.27 14.68
CA ILE A 7 11.28 -16.19 13.27
C ILE A 7 11.88 -14.93 12.63
N GLY A 8 12.84 -15.13 11.73
CA GLY A 8 13.48 -14.05 10.97
C GLY A 8 12.55 -13.37 9.95
N LEU A 9 12.95 -12.19 9.45
CA LEU A 9 12.35 -11.56 8.28
C LEU A 9 13.31 -11.58 7.11
N ASP A 10 12.76 -11.77 5.92
CA ASP A 10 13.35 -11.27 4.70
C ASP A 10 12.82 -9.85 4.50
N THR A 11 13.73 -8.88 4.39
CA THR A 11 13.39 -7.47 4.23
C THR A 11 14.00 -6.95 2.95
N LEU A 12 13.17 -6.29 2.14
CA LEU A 12 13.58 -5.56 0.96
C LEU A 12 13.32 -4.08 1.22
N ASP A 13 14.41 -3.33 1.41
CA ASP A 13 14.33 -1.87 1.55
C ASP A 13 14.17 -1.24 0.16
N TYR A 14 13.09 -0.49 -0.04
CA TYR A 14 12.86 0.21 -1.31
C TYR A 14 13.68 1.50 -1.43
N ASN A 15 14.40 1.89 -0.36
CA ASN A 15 15.12 3.16 -0.25
C ASN A 15 14.22 4.38 -0.56
N GLN A 16 12.94 4.23 -0.24
CA GLN A 16 11.90 5.21 -0.37
C GLN A 16 11.28 5.47 1.00
N THR A 17 10.63 6.63 1.12
CA THR A 17 9.88 7.03 2.31
C THR A 17 8.54 7.55 1.84
N ALA A 18 7.45 7.11 2.49
CA ALA A 18 6.15 7.74 2.32
C ALA A 18 6.01 8.88 3.31
N ILE A 19 5.59 10.04 2.81
CA ILE A 19 5.10 11.15 3.60
C ILE A 19 3.58 11.06 3.61
N CYS A 20 3.00 11.09 4.81
CA CYS A 20 1.56 11.11 5.02
C CYS A 20 1.17 12.41 5.72
N CYS A 21 0.13 13.07 5.25
CA CYS A 21 -0.43 14.25 5.90
C CYS A 21 -1.91 14.39 5.54
N ALA A 22 -2.64 15.16 6.34
CA ALA A 22 -3.94 15.67 5.94
C ALA A 22 -3.74 17.03 5.27
N ILE A 23 -4.40 17.27 4.14
CA ILE A 23 -4.35 18.55 3.45
C ILE A 23 -5.76 19.06 3.22
N GLN A 24 -5.92 20.37 3.21
CA GLN A 24 -7.14 21.04 2.76
C GLN A 24 -6.89 21.71 1.41
N THR A 25 -7.66 21.36 0.39
CA THR A 25 -7.50 21.90 -0.97
C THR A 25 -8.49 22.99 -1.30
N GLU A 26 -8.16 23.79 -2.32
CA GLU A 26 -9.04 24.84 -2.83
C GLU A 26 -10.32 24.30 -3.46
N LYS A 27 -10.23 23.21 -4.23
CA LYS A 27 -11.37 22.57 -4.89
C LYS A 27 -11.81 21.31 -4.12
N PRO A 28 -13.10 20.96 -4.14
CA PRO A 28 -13.57 19.76 -3.46
C PRO A 28 -13.09 18.48 -4.17
N HIS A 29 -12.82 17.43 -3.40
CA HIS A 29 -12.33 16.15 -3.94
C HIS A 29 -13.41 15.32 -4.66
N GLN A 30 -14.70 15.67 -4.54
CA GLN A 30 -15.83 15.00 -5.22
C GLN A 30 -15.87 13.49 -4.95
N ALA A 31 -15.68 13.11 -3.68
CA ALA A 31 -15.54 11.71 -3.24
C ALA A 31 -14.61 10.83 -4.11
N THR A 32 -13.61 11.43 -4.77
CA THR A 32 -12.76 10.73 -5.74
C THR A 32 -11.35 10.58 -5.22
N ALA A 33 -10.90 9.33 -5.04
CA ALA A 33 -9.50 9.01 -4.80
C ALA A 33 -8.68 9.21 -6.08
N ARG A 34 -7.54 9.89 -5.98
CA ARG A 34 -6.66 10.21 -7.12
C ARG A 34 -5.26 9.69 -6.86
N GLN A 35 -4.58 9.29 -7.92
CA GLN A 35 -3.17 8.87 -7.84
C GLN A 35 -2.38 9.44 -9.02
N ALA A 36 -1.35 10.22 -8.72
CA ALA A 36 -0.37 10.69 -9.69
C ALA A 36 0.85 9.77 -9.67
N MET A 37 1.31 9.33 -10.85
CA MET A 37 2.56 8.59 -11.02
C MET A 37 3.65 9.55 -11.48
N LEU A 38 4.59 9.84 -10.60
CA LEU A 38 5.70 10.76 -10.80
C LEU A 38 6.99 9.98 -11.09
N PRO A 39 8.01 10.60 -11.70
CA PRO A 39 9.31 9.96 -11.91
C PRO A 39 10.00 9.56 -10.60
N THR A 40 9.72 10.25 -9.50
CA THR A 40 10.32 10.04 -8.18
C THR A 40 9.52 9.08 -7.30
N GLY A 41 8.27 8.75 -7.66
CA GLY A 41 7.40 7.89 -6.87
C GLY A 41 5.92 8.14 -7.17
N THR A 42 5.03 7.77 -6.25
CA THR A 42 3.59 7.94 -6.39
C THR A 42 3.05 8.93 -5.36
N LEU A 43 2.04 9.69 -5.76
CA LEU A 43 1.30 10.59 -4.89
C LEU A 43 -0.17 10.18 -4.93
N ALA A 44 -0.73 9.76 -3.80
CA ALA A 44 -2.14 9.43 -3.66
C ALA A 44 -2.88 10.49 -2.84
N LEU A 45 -4.04 10.92 -3.31
CA LEU A 45 -4.97 11.82 -2.62
C LEU A 45 -6.23 11.03 -2.29
N LEU A 46 -6.50 10.85 -1.00
CA LEU A 46 -7.61 10.05 -0.49
C LEU A 46 -8.63 10.98 0.20
N PRO A 47 -9.88 11.05 -0.27
CA PRO A 47 -10.95 11.80 0.38
C PRO A 47 -11.07 11.50 1.88
N LEU A 48 -11.14 12.53 2.71
CA LEU A 48 -11.49 12.41 4.12
C LEU A 48 -12.95 12.77 4.35
N ALA A 49 -13.49 12.29 5.47
CA ALA A 49 -14.82 12.68 5.91
C ALA A 49 -14.79 14.09 6.53
N ASP A 50 -15.87 14.83 6.36
CA ASP A 50 -16.06 16.13 7.01
C ASP A 50 -16.46 15.90 8.48
N ILE A 51 -15.57 16.25 9.43
CA ILE A 51 -15.74 15.93 10.86
C ILE A 51 -16.25 17.14 11.64
N THR A 52 -15.63 18.31 11.44
CA THR A 52 -15.99 19.53 12.17
C THR A 52 -17.22 20.20 11.57
N ASP A 53 -17.87 21.10 12.33
CA ASP A 53 -19.02 21.84 11.80
C ASP A 53 -18.62 22.83 10.70
N ASP A 54 -17.39 23.36 10.75
CA ASP A 54 -16.80 24.18 9.68
C ASP A 54 -16.58 23.35 8.40
N ASP A 55 -16.07 22.11 8.53
CA ASP A 55 -15.94 21.20 7.37
C ASP A 55 -17.30 20.88 6.77
N LYS A 56 -18.33 20.65 7.59
CA LYS A 56 -19.70 20.39 7.09
C LYS A 56 -20.30 21.60 6.37
N ALA A 57 -19.92 22.82 6.77
CA ALA A 57 -20.35 24.05 6.11
C ALA A 57 -19.68 24.23 4.73
N ASN A 58 -18.45 23.74 4.55
CA ASN A 58 -17.76 23.70 3.28
C ASN A 58 -17.14 22.30 3.01
N PRO A 59 -17.97 21.32 2.61
CA PRO A 59 -17.60 19.91 2.64
C PRO A 59 -16.69 19.49 1.50
N GLN A 60 -16.01 18.36 1.69
CA GLN A 60 -15.19 17.67 0.71
C GLN A 60 -13.86 18.35 0.34
N HIS A 61 -13.27 19.11 1.25
CA HIS A 61 -12.01 19.79 1.01
C HIS A 61 -10.79 19.12 1.64
N TRP A 62 -10.99 18.13 2.52
CA TRP A 62 -9.89 17.44 3.19
C TRP A 62 -9.49 16.14 2.49
N GLN A 63 -8.19 15.91 2.38
CA GLN A 63 -7.64 14.65 1.88
C GLN A 63 -6.50 14.14 2.75
N SER A 64 -6.41 12.84 2.90
CA SER A 64 -5.21 12.17 3.36
C SER A 64 -4.31 11.91 2.18
N ILE A 65 -3.04 12.24 2.33
CA ILE A 65 -2.02 12.09 1.32
C ILE A 65 -1.10 10.95 1.68
N VAL A 66 -0.67 10.21 0.66
CA VAL A 66 0.48 9.31 0.75
C VAL A 66 1.40 9.65 -0.42
N TRP A 67 2.52 10.31 -0.13
CA TRP A 67 3.51 10.69 -1.12
C TRP A 67 4.80 9.89 -0.95
N THR A 68 5.04 8.97 -1.88
CA THR A 68 6.26 8.19 -1.94
C THR A 68 7.36 8.96 -2.65
N LEU A 69 8.50 9.13 -2.00
CA LEU A 69 9.69 9.79 -2.53
C LEU A 69 10.95 8.97 -2.21
N PRO A 70 12.06 9.19 -2.95
CA PRO A 70 13.37 8.67 -2.56
C PRO A 70 13.70 9.15 -1.14
N ARG A 71 14.28 8.26 -0.31
CA ARG A 71 14.46 8.51 1.13
C ARG A 71 15.13 9.86 1.43
N ASN A 72 16.18 10.21 0.71
CA ASN A 72 16.88 11.48 0.89
C ASN A 72 16.00 12.70 0.56
N GLN A 73 15.19 12.64 -0.50
CA GLN A 73 14.29 13.73 -0.88
C GLN A 73 13.14 13.87 0.11
N ALA A 74 12.60 12.75 0.59
CA ALA A 74 11.53 12.77 1.59
C ALA A 74 12.00 13.38 2.90
N LEU A 75 13.18 12.96 3.39
CA LEU A 75 13.75 13.47 4.63
C LEU A 75 14.10 14.96 4.53
N ALA A 76 14.63 15.41 3.38
CA ALA A 76 14.85 16.84 3.17
C ALA A 76 13.53 17.61 3.12
N LEU A 77 12.49 17.07 2.48
CA LEU A 77 11.21 17.77 2.33
C LEU A 77 10.47 17.99 3.66
N ILE A 78 10.54 17.03 4.59
CA ILE A 78 9.86 17.15 5.90
C ILE A 78 10.57 18.12 6.85
N GLU A 79 11.80 18.54 6.53
CA GLU A 79 12.53 19.57 7.30
C GLU A 79 12.16 21.00 6.85
N GLU A 80 11.45 21.13 5.73
CA GLU A 80 10.99 22.41 5.19
C GLU A 80 9.71 22.88 5.89
N ASP A 81 9.31 24.14 5.64
CA ASP A 81 8.07 24.68 6.18
C ASP A 81 6.81 24.17 5.45
N ASP A 82 5.68 24.18 6.16
CA ASP A 82 4.41 23.66 5.65
C ASP A 82 3.97 24.31 4.32
N ARG A 83 4.27 25.59 4.08
CA ARG A 83 3.89 26.25 2.83
C ARG A 83 4.71 25.72 1.67
N PHE A 84 6.01 25.53 1.88
CA PHE A 84 6.87 24.93 0.87
C PHE A 84 6.47 23.49 0.54
N ILE A 85 6.09 22.71 1.55
CA ILE A 85 5.56 21.35 1.36
C ILE A 85 4.24 21.40 0.58
N ALA A 86 3.33 22.33 0.93
CA ALA A 86 2.06 22.54 0.26
C ALA A 86 2.24 22.88 -1.23
N ASP A 87 3.12 23.82 -1.56
CA ASP A 87 3.37 24.20 -2.94
C ASP A 87 3.96 23.04 -3.75
N LYS A 88 4.90 22.29 -3.17
CA LYS A 88 5.46 21.09 -3.81
C LYS A 88 4.43 19.99 -4.03
N LEU A 89 3.54 19.76 -3.07
CA LEU A 89 2.49 18.74 -3.17
C LEU A 89 1.43 19.16 -4.20
N ALA A 90 1.02 20.43 -4.20
CA ALA A 90 0.11 20.99 -5.20
C ALA A 90 0.71 20.83 -6.61
N ALA A 91 1.98 21.21 -6.81
CA ALA A 91 2.67 21.02 -8.08
C ALA A 91 2.80 19.55 -8.49
N ALA A 92 3.12 18.65 -7.55
CA ALA A 92 3.21 17.21 -7.78
C ALA A 92 1.86 16.58 -8.16
N SER A 93 0.75 17.14 -7.66
CA SER A 93 -0.61 16.78 -8.07
C SER A 93 -1.08 17.49 -9.35
N HIS A 94 -0.22 18.29 -10.00
CA HIS A 94 -0.54 19.14 -11.15
C HIS A 94 -1.68 20.14 -10.87
N TYR A 95 -1.82 20.58 -9.62
CA TYR A 95 -2.88 21.50 -9.17
C TYR A 95 -4.30 20.99 -9.47
N GLU A 96 -4.49 19.67 -9.55
CA GLU A 96 -5.77 19.03 -9.85
C GLU A 96 -6.91 19.54 -8.93
N LEU A 97 -6.60 19.73 -7.65
CA LEU A 97 -7.53 20.29 -6.64
C LEU A 97 -7.21 21.74 -6.24
N GLY A 98 -6.44 22.44 -7.08
CA GLY A 98 -6.01 23.83 -6.84
C GLY A 98 -4.91 23.94 -5.79
N ALA A 99 -4.83 25.12 -5.16
CA ALA A 99 -3.85 25.36 -4.10
C ALA A 99 -4.18 24.55 -2.83
N ILE A 100 -3.15 24.22 -2.04
CA ILE A 100 -3.30 23.61 -0.72
C ILE A 100 -3.30 24.72 0.31
N LYS A 101 -4.41 24.85 1.03
CA LYS A 101 -4.63 25.93 2.01
C LYS A 101 -4.03 25.61 3.36
N GLN A 102 -4.05 24.34 3.75
CA GLN A 102 -3.67 23.87 5.07
C GLN A 102 -3.08 22.46 4.98
N ILE A 103 -2.09 22.19 5.83
CA ILE A 103 -1.51 20.87 6.06
C ILE A 103 -1.58 20.57 7.55
N GLU A 104 -1.92 19.33 7.89
CA GLU A 104 -1.91 18.82 9.25
C GLU A 104 -1.29 17.44 9.34
N SER A 105 -0.80 17.09 10.53
CA SER A 105 -0.39 15.74 10.89
C SER A 105 0.64 15.12 9.93
N ILE A 106 1.70 15.86 9.60
CA ILE A 106 2.79 15.35 8.76
C ILE A 106 3.51 14.22 9.50
N ALA A 107 3.56 13.06 8.88
CA ALA A 107 4.30 11.89 9.33
C ALA A 107 5.08 11.30 8.17
N SER A 108 6.19 10.63 8.45
CA SER A 108 6.96 9.92 7.43
C SER A 108 7.35 8.52 7.90
N PHE A 109 7.33 7.58 6.96
CA PHE A 109 7.63 6.18 7.24
C PHE A 109 8.50 5.57 6.12
N PRO A 110 9.60 4.89 6.46
CA PRO A 110 10.42 4.22 5.45
C PRO A 110 9.62 3.09 4.80
N LEU A 111 9.73 2.97 3.47
CA LEU A 111 9.09 1.92 2.71
C LEU A 111 10.00 0.71 2.61
N ALA A 112 9.55 -0.37 3.21
CA ALA A 112 10.16 -1.68 3.07
C ALA A 112 9.06 -2.71 2.85
N ALA A 113 9.38 -3.72 2.05
CA ALA A 113 8.64 -4.97 2.07
C ALA A 113 9.32 -5.93 3.05
N GLN A 114 8.51 -6.58 3.86
CA GLN A 114 8.96 -7.53 4.86
C GLN A 114 8.12 -8.79 4.75
N GLN A 115 8.76 -9.94 4.90
CA GLN A 115 8.07 -11.21 5.00
C GLN A 115 8.75 -12.09 6.04
N ALA A 116 7.96 -12.70 6.91
CA ALA A 116 8.44 -13.69 7.85
C ALA A 116 8.92 -14.93 7.11
N LYS A 117 10.10 -15.44 7.50
CA LYS A 117 10.67 -16.68 6.94
C LYS A 117 9.77 -17.90 7.20
N ASN A 118 8.99 -17.84 8.26
CA ASN A 118 8.02 -18.84 8.65
C ASN A 118 6.77 -18.12 9.16
N TYR A 119 5.59 -18.56 8.76
CA TYR A 119 4.34 -17.99 9.27
C TYR A 119 3.84 -18.77 10.48
N VAL A 120 4.40 -19.97 10.71
CA VAL A 120 3.96 -20.90 11.74
C VAL A 120 5.16 -21.39 12.53
N ALA A 121 4.98 -21.51 13.83
CA ALA A 121 5.82 -22.30 14.74
C ALA A 121 4.90 -23.11 15.66
N ASP A 122 5.47 -23.91 16.56
CA ASP A 122 4.65 -24.71 17.47
C ASP A 122 3.76 -23.82 18.33
N ASN A 123 2.45 -24.06 18.26
CA ASN A 123 1.40 -23.28 18.92
C ASN A 123 1.39 -21.78 18.58
N LEU A 124 1.97 -21.38 17.44
CA LEU A 124 2.07 -20.00 17.01
C LEU A 124 1.75 -19.88 15.51
N VAL A 125 0.89 -18.92 15.18
CA VAL A 125 0.66 -18.48 13.80
C VAL A 125 0.80 -16.96 13.72
N LEU A 126 1.44 -16.49 12.65
CA LEU A 126 1.58 -15.07 12.32
C LEU A 126 0.57 -14.73 11.22
N ILE A 127 -0.09 -13.58 11.34
CA ILE A 127 -1.04 -13.05 10.36
C ILE A 127 -0.83 -11.55 10.16
N GLY A 128 -1.22 -11.02 9.01
CA GLY A 128 -1.11 -9.59 8.69
C GLY A 128 0.32 -9.07 8.82
N ASP A 129 0.49 -7.86 9.36
CA ASP A 129 1.78 -7.17 9.53
C ASP A 129 2.82 -7.97 10.32
N ALA A 130 2.40 -8.94 11.15
CA ALA A 130 3.31 -9.84 11.84
C ALA A 130 3.94 -10.89 10.93
N ALA A 131 3.29 -11.23 9.82
CA ALA A 131 3.70 -12.24 8.85
C ALA A 131 4.28 -11.62 7.56
N HIS A 132 3.73 -10.49 7.11
CA HIS A 132 4.22 -9.72 5.97
C HIS A 132 3.86 -8.25 6.15
N GLY A 133 4.72 -7.35 5.71
CA GLY A 133 4.47 -5.92 5.70
C GLY A 133 4.78 -5.35 4.33
N VAL A 134 3.82 -4.66 3.73
CA VAL A 134 4.03 -3.83 2.53
C VAL A 134 3.67 -2.40 2.93
N HIS A 135 4.67 -1.63 3.35
CA HIS A 135 4.49 -0.22 3.71
C HIS A 135 4.20 0.63 2.44
N PRO A 136 3.33 1.63 2.56
CA PRO A 136 1.96 1.64 2.05
C PRO A 136 1.86 1.97 0.55
N LEU A 137 1.17 1.10 -0.18
CA LEU A 137 0.17 1.55 -1.16
C LEU A 137 -1.15 1.66 -0.39
N ALA A 138 -1.54 2.90 -0.08
CA ALA A 138 -2.87 3.34 0.37
C ALA A 138 -3.87 2.21 0.75
N GLY A 139 -3.70 1.59 1.93
CA GLY A 139 -4.71 0.69 2.50
C GLY A 139 -4.62 -0.80 2.15
N GLN A 140 -3.60 -1.28 1.43
CA GLN A 140 -3.50 -2.71 1.07
C GLN A 140 -3.11 -3.65 2.22
N GLY A 141 -2.39 -3.16 3.25
CA GLY A 141 -1.96 -3.98 4.39
C GLY A 141 -3.12 -4.60 5.17
N LEU A 142 -4.17 -3.81 5.41
CA LEU A 142 -5.39 -4.29 6.07
C LEU A 142 -6.08 -5.38 5.23
N ASN A 143 -6.23 -5.17 3.92
CA ASN A 143 -6.85 -6.16 3.03
C ASN A 143 -6.08 -7.48 3.03
N LEU A 144 -4.75 -7.43 3.00
CA LEU A 144 -3.92 -8.64 3.09
C LEU A 144 -4.05 -9.34 4.44
N GLY A 145 -4.08 -8.59 5.54
CA GLY A 145 -4.32 -9.13 6.87
C GLY A 145 -5.70 -9.78 7.00
N MET A 146 -6.74 -9.17 6.44
CA MET A 146 -8.10 -9.74 6.44
C MET A 146 -8.20 -11.03 5.62
N LEU A 147 -7.48 -11.12 4.49
CA LEU A 147 -7.38 -12.36 3.73
C LEU A 147 -6.66 -13.46 4.52
N ASP A 148 -5.63 -13.12 5.28
CA ASP A 148 -4.97 -14.08 6.16
C ASP A 148 -5.92 -14.60 7.25
N VAL A 149 -6.69 -13.70 7.88
CA VAL A 149 -7.72 -14.07 8.88
C VAL A 149 -8.73 -15.02 8.25
N LYS A 150 -9.28 -14.67 7.08
CA LYS A 150 -10.27 -15.49 6.37
C LYS A 150 -9.73 -16.90 6.11
N VAL A 151 -8.57 -17.03 5.49
CA VAL A 151 -7.98 -18.34 5.13
C VAL A 151 -7.63 -19.15 6.37
N LEU A 152 -7.12 -18.51 7.42
CA LEU A 152 -6.84 -19.18 8.69
C LEU A 152 -8.13 -19.73 9.33
N CYS A 153 -9.18 -18.90 9.41
CA CYS A 153 -10.48 -19.31 9.95
C CYS A 153 -11.09 -20.46 9.15
N GLU A 154 -11.11 -20.37 7.82
CA GLU A 154 -11.61 -21.44 6.94
C GLU A 154 -10.88 -22.76 7.20
N GLN A 155 -9.55 -22.72 7.30
CA GLN A 155 -8.75 -23.92 7.54
C GLN A 155 -8.96 -24.51 8.93
N LEU A 156 -9.03 -23.66 9.97
CA LEU A 156 -9.32 -24.10 11.34
C LEU A 156 -10.70 -24.75 11.43
N MET A 157 -11.72 -24.11 10.86
CA MET A 157 -13.10 -24.63 10.86
C MET A 157 -13.23 -25.93 10.07
N HIS A 158 -12.56 -26.04 8.92
CA HIS A 158 -12.57 -27.25 8.11
C HIS A 158 -12.02 -28.45 8.90
N ASP A 159 -10.84 -28.30 9.50
CA ASP A 159 -10.20 -29.40 10.24
C ASP A 159 -10.90 -29.72 11.56
N PHE A 160 -11.44 -28.71 12.25
CA PHE A 160 -12.28 -28.91 13.42
C PHE A 160 -13.54 -29.72 13.09
N THR A 161 -14.23 -29.37 12.00
CA THR A 161 -15.45 -30.09 11.57
C THR A 161 -15.13 -31.52 11.13
N ARG A 162 -14.08 -31.70 10.33
CA ARG A 162 -13.64 -33.02 9.83
C ARG A 162 -13.25 -33.98 10.95
N SER A 163 -12.70 -33.45 12.05
CA SER A 163 -12.28 -34.23 13.22
C SER A 163 -13.39 -34.49 14.24
N GLY A 164 -14.64 -34.07 13.95
CA GLY A 164 -15.74 -34.18 14.90
C GLY A 164 -15.59 -33.25 16.11
N GLY A 165 -14.88 -32.12 15.96
CA GLY A 165 -14.69 -31.11 17.00
C GLY A 165 -13.51 -31.37 17.94
N THR A 166 -12.57 -32.22 17.56
CA THR A 166 -11.46 -32.63 18.44
C THR A 166 -10.13 -31.96 18.09
N LEU A 167 -9.92 -31.63 16.83
CA LEU A 167 -8.66 -31.06 16.33
C LEU A 167 -8.78 -29.55 16.16
N TRP A 168 -7.97 -28.80 16.89
CA TRP A 168 -7.91 -27.34 16.82
C TRP A 168 -6.47 -26.88 16.67
N GLY A 169 -6.16 -26.15 15.60
CA GLY A 169 -4.84 -25.52 15.44
C GLY A 169 -3.65 -26.47 15.35
N SER A 170 -3.84 -27.69 14.82
CA SER A 170 -2.72 -28.63 14.64
C SER A 170 -1.63 -28.04 13.74
N ASN A 171 -0.38 -28.47 13.92
CA ASN A 171 0.73 -28.00 13.07
C ASN A 171 0.45 -28.28 11.57
N GLN A 172 -0.24 -29.37 11.24
CA GLN A 172 -0.66 -29.69 9.87
C GLN A 172 -1.67 -28.67 9.31
N THR A 173 -2.67 -28.30 10.10
CA THR A 173 -3.67 -27.27 9.79
C THR A 173 -3.01 -25.92 9.53
N LEU A 174 -2.11 -25.50 10.44
CA LEU A 174 -1.41 -24.23 10.33
C LEU A 174 -0.43 -24.20 9.14
N ARG A 175 0.27 -25.30 8.85
CA ARG A 175 1.13 -25.41 7.65
C ARG A 175 0.33 -25.32 6.34
N HIS A 176 -0.93 -25.75 6.32
CA HIS A 176 -1.79 -25.57 5.15
C HIS A 176 -2.07 -24.07 4.92
N TYR A 177 -2.39 -23.34 5.99
CA TYR A 177 -2.50 -21.88 5.96
C TYR A 177 -1.20 -21.22 5.42
N GLU A 178 -0.03 -21.58 5.96
CA GLU A 178 1.26 -21.03 5.50
C GLU A 178 1.50 -21.29 4.01
N ARG A 179 1.25 -22.52 3.53
CA ARG A 179 1.43 -22.89 2.11
C ARG A 179 0.49 -22.15 1.18
N SER A 180 -0.72 -21.82 1.64
CA SER A 180 -1.69 -21.06 0.86
C SER A 180 -1.30 -19.57 0.79
N ARG A 181 -0.92 -18.96 1.91
CA ARG A 181 -0.71 -17.51 2.02
C ARG A 181 0.71 -17.05 1.68
N ARG A 182 1.73 -17.79 2.07
CA ARG A 182 3.13 -17.36 1.93
C ARG A 182 3.55 -17.12 0.45
N PRO A 183 3.20 -17.99 -0.52
CA PRO A 183 3.51 -17.72 -1.94
C PRO A 183 2.76 -16.50 -2.49
N HIS A 184 1.49 -16.30 -2.10
CA HIS A 184 0.70 -15.13 -2.51
C HIS A 184 1.30 -13.82 -1.98
N ASN A 185 1.71 -13.81 -0.71
CA ASN A 185 2.34 -12.63 -0.09
C ASN A 185 3.72 -12.35 -0.71
N SER A 186 4.49 -13.40 -1.01
CA SER A 186 5.78 -13.28 -1.72
C SER A 186 5.62 -12.74 -3.14
N LEU A 187 4.62 -13.22 -3.90
CA LEU A 187 4.32 -12.72 -5.24
C LEU A 187 4.00 -11.22 -5.20
N MET A 188 3.27 -10.76 -4.20
CA MET A 188 2.92 -9.35 -4.05
C MET A 188 4.15 -8.47 -3.76
N MET A 189 5.05 -8.91 -2.87
CA MET A 189 6.32 -8.21 -2.65
C MET A 189 7.16 -8.08 -3.94
N HIS A 190 7.23 -9.14 -4.73
CA HIS A 190 7.98 -9.14 -5.99
C HIS A 190 7.29 -8.32 -7.09
N SER A 191 5.95 -8.33 -7.14
CA SER A 191 5.16 -7.55 -8.11
C SER A 191 5.31 -6.05 -7.87
N PHE A 192 5.32 -5.62 -6.60
CA PHE A 192 5.61 -4.23 -6.26
C PHE A 192 7.04 -3.84 -6.62
N SER A 193 8.01 -4.74 -6.38
CA SER A 193 9.40 -4.53 -6.82
C SER A 193 9.50 -4.35 -8.34
N ALA A 194 8.71 -5.11 -9.12
CA ALA A 194 8.64 -4.98 -10.57
C ALA A 194 7.98 -3.65 -11.00
N LEU A 195 6.88 -3.23 -10.36
CA LEU A 195 6.26 -1.94 -10.62
C LEU A 195 7.21 -0.78 -10.27
N ASN A 196 7.83 -0.80 -9.10
CA ASN A 196 8.83 0.20 -8.73
C ASN A 196 10.03 0.18 -9.69
N TRP A 197 10.50 -0.98 -10.12
CA TRP A 197 11.58 -1.05 -11.12
C TRP A 197 11.16 -0.48 -12.48
N LEU A 198 9.94 -0.75 -12.94
CA LEU A 198 9.39 -0.25 -14.20
C LEU A 198 9.08 1.25 -14.17
N PHE A 199 8.68 1.80 -13.03
CA PHE A 199 8.20 3.18 -12.92
C PHE A 199 9.16 4.15 -12.22
N ALA A 200 10.04 3.69 -11.34
CA ALA A 200 10.95 4.50 -10.53
C ALA A 200 12.45 4.13 -10.68
N GLY A 201 12.79 3.06 -11.42
CA GLY A 201 14.17 2.68 -11.70
C GLY A 201 14.89 3.65 -12.66
N SER A 202 16.22 3.74 -12.59
CA SER A 202 17.05 4.63 -13.43
C SER A 202 16.88 4.42 -14.95
N LEU A 203 16.33 3.28 -15.38
CA LEU A 203 15.98 3.00 -16.78
C LEU A 203 14.73 3.76 -17.26
N ALA A 204 13.85 4.22 -16.36
CA ALA A 204 12.66 5.04 -16.70
C ALA A 204 13.01 6.43 -17.25
N GLN A 205 14.26 6.87 -17.09
CA GLN A 205 14.78 8.13 -17.62
C GLN A 205 15.40 7.98 -19.03
N THR A 206 15.49 6.76 -19.58
CA THR A 206 15.96 6.57 -20.96
C THR A 206 14.82 6.84 -21.96
N ARG A 207 15.06 7.73 -22.93
CA ARG A 207 14.09 8.14 -23.98
C ARG A 207 13.33 6.99 -24.68
N PRO A 208 13.92 5.80 -24.95
CA PRO A 208 13.19 4.72 -25.62
C PRO A 208 12.06 4.12 -24.76
N MET A 209 12.25 4.07 -23.44
CA MET A 209 11.31 3.44 -22.50
C MET A 209 10.09 4.34 -22.23
N GLN A 210 10.25 5.66 -22.31
CA GLN A 210 9.15 6.64 -22.14
C GLN A 210 8.11 6.52 -23.26
N GLN A 211 8.55 6.30 -24.51
CA GLN A 211 7.68 6.07 -25.66
C GLN A 211 6.98 4.70 -25.58
N LEU A 212 7.68 3.68 -25.08
CA LEU A 212 7.10 2.36 -24.80
C LEU A 212 6.08 2.40 -23.65
N ARG A 213 6.22 3.32 -22.69
CA ARG A 213 5.27 3.53 -21.59
C ARG A 213 3.97 4.17 -22.05
N SER A 214 4.01 5.21 -22.87
CA SER A 214 2.81 5.85 -23.42
C SER A 214 2.05 4.91 -24.35
N GLU A 215 2.76 4.17 -25.19
CA GLU A 215 2.17 3.21 -26.14
C GLU A 215 1.69 1.92 -25.43
N GLY A 216 2.43 1.47 -24.41
CA GLY A 216 2.12 0.31 -23.58
C GLY A 216 0.90 0.53 -22.68
N MET A 217 0.78 1.69 -22.03
CA MET A 217 -0.41 2.07 -21.25
C MET A 217 -1.66 2.18 -22.14
N TYR A 218 -1.52 2.70 -23.36
CA TYR A 218 -2.61 2.75 -24.35
C TYR A 218 -3.07 1.36 -24.81
N ARG A 219 -2.15 0.39 -24.93
CA ARG A 219 -2.46 -0.99 -25.31
C ARG A 219 -2.96 -1.85 -24.15
N VAL A 220 -2.42 -1.68 -22.94
CA VAL A 220 -2.92 -2.35 -21.72
C VAL A 220 -4.34 -1.89 -21.38
N GLY A 221 -4.68 -0.62 -21.65
CA GLY A 221 -6.05 -0.11 -21.57
C GLY A 221 -7.06 -0.81 -22.50
N LYS A 222 -6.61 -1.50 -23.55
CA LYS A 222 -7.45 -2.28 -24.47
C LYS A 222 -7.55 -3.77 -24.11
N ILE A 223 -6.70 -4.28 -23.21
CA ILE A 223 -6.73 -5.68 -22.77
C ILE A 223 -7.68 -5.79 -21.57
N LYS A 224 -8.98 -5.89 -21.87
CA LYS A 224 -10.08 -6.07 -20.90
C LYS A 224 -9.83 -7.11 -19.78
N PRO A 225 -9.15 -8.26 -19.99
CA PRO A 225 -8.90 -9.20 -18.89
C PRO A 225 -7.88 -8.71 -17.87
N LEU A 226 -6.89 -7.90 -18.26
CA LEU A 226 -5.87 -7.39 -17.34
C LEU A 226 -6.44 -6.31 -16.42
N MET A 227 -7.23 -5.38 -16.97
CA MET A 227 -7.98 -4.40 -16.17
C MET A 227 -9.00 -5.07 -15.25
N ARG A 228 -9.64 -6.18 -15.67
CA ARG A 228 -10.52 -6.96 -14.78
C ARG A 228 -9.76 -7.65 -13.65
N LEU A 229 -8.55 -8.15 -13.89
CA LEU A 229 -7.70 -8.71 -12.84
C LEU A 229 -7.25 -7.64 -11.84
N PHE A 230 -6.80 -6.46 -12.31
CA PHE A 230 -6.45 -5.35 -11.41
C PHE A 230 -7.65 -4.81 -10.65
N ALA A 231 -8.80 -4.64 -11.31
CA ALA A 231 -10.04 -4.20 -10.65
C ALA A 231 -10.53 -5.21 -9.61
N LYS A 232 -10.43 -6.51 -9.89
CA LYS A 232 -10.82 -7.59 -8.96
C LYS A 232 -9.85 -7.73 -7.78
N GLN A 233 -8.56 -7.57 -8.03
CA GLN A 233 -7.53 -7.56 -6.98
C GLN A 233 -7.63 -6.30 -6.09
N ALA A 234 -8.05 -5.16 -6.65
CA ALA A 234 -8.25 -3.91 -5.93
C ALA A 234 -9.61 -3.82 -5.21
N SER A 235 -10.65 -4.49 -5.71
CA SER A 235 -11.99 -4.47 -5.11
C SER A 235 -12.15 -5.44 -3.93
N GLY A 236 -11.21 -6.37 -3.72
CA GLY A 236 -11.27 -7.31 -2.59
C GLY A 236 -12.49 -8.25 -2.61
N VAL A 237 -13.08 -8.51 -3.78
CA VAL A 237 -14.21 -9.44 -4.00
C VAL A 237 -13.82 -10.57 -4.94
#